data_AF-A0A1T5CV03-F1
#
_entry.id   AF-A0A1T5CV03-F1
#
_cell.length_a   1.000
_cell.length_b   1.000
_cell.length_c   1.000
_cell.angle_alpha   90.00
_cell.angle_beta   90.00
_cell.angle_gamma   90.00
#
_symmetry.space_group_name_H-M   'P 1'
#
loop_
_entity.id
_entity.type
_entity.pdbx_description
1 polymer ?
#
loop_
_entity_poly.entity_id
_entity_poly.type
_entity_poly.pdbx_seq_one_letter_code
_entity_poly.pdbx_strand_id
1 'polypeptide(L)'
;MIEFACSTPTIDIPPQPNGPALWDAILAEMPAGAIVAGGAVRDYLLGVNPKDIDVFVNVDRFTNPAGFEALGSDKDAEYDAMNEIALVTRGVIAGYQVDLIGVTFADTHDMVERFDFGVARCWYDGEIHDTPEAAADRANKTVTLFLDDRLERSRARFARFNERMGGDWRLIDDFQI
;
A
#
# COMPACT_ATOMS: atom_id res chain seq x y z
N MET A 1 30.68 -3.10 -14.22
CA MET A 1 29.25 -2.78 -14.26
C MET A 1 28.52 -4.10 -14.25
N ILE A 2 27.83 -4.42 -13.16
CA ILE A 2 26.98 -5.60 -13.09
C ILE A 2 25.59 -5.11 -13.51
N GLU A 3 25.16 -5.47 -14.71
CA GLU A 3 23.76 -5.32 -15.11
C GLU A 3 22.94 -6.31 -14.28
N PHE A 4 22.12 -5.79 -13.37
CA PHE A 4 21.13 -6.58 -12.66
C PHE A 4 20.04 -6.95 -13.66
N ALA A 5 20.07 -8.20 -14.15
CA ALA A 5 18.93 -8.80 -14.79
C ALA A 5 17.86 -9.01 -13.71
N CYS A 6 17.03 -7.99 -13.48
CA CYS A 6 15.78 -8.12 -12.74
C CYS A 6 14.92 -9.09 -13.56
N SER A 7 14.79 -10.33 -13.08
CA SER A 7 13.86 -11.29 -13.67
C SER A 7 12.48 -10.66 -13.59
N THR A 8 11.89 -10.33 -14.74
CA THR A 8 10.54 -9.80 -14.80
C THR A 8 9.62 -10.79 -14.08
N PRO A 9 8.76 -10.34 -13.16
CA PRO A 9 7.68 -11.18 -12.65
C PRO A 9 6.98 -11.87 -13.81
N THR A 10 6.62 -13.14 -13.64
CA THR A 10 5.96 -13.93 -14.69
C THR A 10 4.56 -13.40 -15.07
N ILE A 11 4.08 -12.34 -14.42
CA ILE A 11 2.82 -11.67 -14.72
C ILE A 11 3.05 -10.73 -15.91
N ASP A 12 2.75 -11.23 -17.10
CA ASP A 12 2.86 -10.49 -18.37
C ASP A 12 1.65 -9.57 -18.56
N ILE A 13 1.62 -8.47 -17.80
CA ILE A 13 0.62 -7.40 -17.94
C ILE A 13 1.24 -6.27 -18.77
N PRO A 14 0.57 -5.81 -19.85
CA PRO A 14 1.08 -4.75 -20.69
C PRO A 14 1.20 -3.40 -19.92
N PRO A 15 2.11 -2.51 -20.34
CA PRO A 15 2.24 -1.18 -19.74
C PRO A 15 0.93 -0.38 -19.84
N GLN A 16 0.45 0.11 -18.70
CA GLN A 16 -0.76 0.93 -18.60
C GLN A 16 -0.74 1.78 -17.32
N PRO A 17 -1.53 2.86 -17.22
CA PRO A 17 -1.51 3.74 -16.04
C PRO A 17 -1.80 2.99 -14.73
N ASN A 18 -1.14 3.40 -13.65
CA ASN A 18 -1.41 2.87 -12.31
C ASN A 18 -2.79 3.34 -11.81
N GLY A 19 -3.75 2.42 -11.81
CA GLY A 19 -5.16 2.66 -11.53
C GLY A 19 -6.00 1.39 -11.74
N PRO A 20 -7.34 1.50 -11.70
CA PRO A 20 -8.26 0.35 -11.63
C PRO A 20 -8.01 -0.75 -12.66
N ALA A 21 -7.79 -0.41 -13.93
CA ALA A 21 -7.54 -1.42 -14.97
C ALA A 21 -6.25 -2.23 -14.72
N LEU A 22 -5.20 -1.61 -14.17
CA LEU A 22 -3.97 -2.32 -13.78
C LEU A 22 -4.18 -3.14 -12.52
N TRP A 23 -4.90 -2.59 -11.56
CA TRP A 23 -5.22 -3.29 -10.32
C TRP A 23 -6.09 -4.52 -10.59
N ASP A 24 -7.07 -4.44 -11.47
CA ASP A 24 -7.86 -5.60 -11.94
C ASP A 24 -6.98 -6.69 -12.51
N ALA A 25 -6.05 -6.32 -13.41
CA ALA A 25 -5.15 -7.27 -14.03
C ALA A 25 -4.21 -7.91 -12.99
N ILE A 26 -3.71 -7.15 -12.02
CA ILE A 26 -2.90 -7.68 -10.92
C ILE A 26 -3.71 -8.61 -10.03
N LEU A 27 -4.91 -8.19 -9.59
CA LEU A 27 -5.76 -8.96 -8.67
C LEU A 27 -6.29 -10.24 -9.31
N ALA A 28 -6.46 -10.28 -10.63
CA ALA A 28 -6.82 -11.50 -11.36
C ALA A 28 -5.77 -12.62 -11.23
N GLU A 29 -4.50 -12.26 -10.97
CA GLU A 29 -3.39 -13.20 -10.75
C GLU A 29 -3.17 -13.53 -9.27
N MET A 30 -3.99 -12.96 -8.38
CA MET A 30 -3.87 -13.12 -6.93
C MET A 30 -4.95 -14.05 -6.36
N PRO A 31 -4.74 -14.64 -5.16
CA PRO A 31 -5.78 -15.42 -4.49
C PRO A 31 -7.04 -14.59 -4.22
N ALA A 32 -8.20 -15.24 -4.24
CA ALA A 32 -9.47 -14.59 -3.92
C ALA A 32 -9.44 -13.93 -2.53
N GLY A 33 -9.84 -12.65 -2.48
CA GLY A 33 -9.76 -11.79 -1.32
C GLY A 33 -8.50 -10.92 -1.26
N ALA A 34 -7.65 -10.93 -2.29
CA ALA A 34 -6.57 -9.94 -2.41
C ALA A 34 -7.13 -8.53 -2.66
N ILE A 35 -6.44 -7.51 -2.15
CA ILE A 35 -6.82 -6.10 -2.33
C ILE A 35 -5.58 -5.25 -2.66
N VAL A 36 -5.76 -4.16 -3.41
CA VAL A 36 -4.79 -3.06 -3.47
C VAL A 36 -5.21 -2.02 -2.44
N ALA A 37 -4.32 -1.54 -1.58
CA ALA A 37 -4.73 -0.60 -0.53
C ALA A 37 -3.68 0.47 -0.21
N GLY A 38 -4.06 1.45 0.59
CA GLY A 38 -3.12 2.42 1.13
C GLY A 38 -2.74 3.51 0.14
N GLY A 39 -1.44 3.73 -0.02
CA GLY A 39 -0.91 4.88 -0.76
C GLY A 39 -1.33 4.91 -2.22
N ALA A 40 -1.40 3.75 -2.87
CA ALA A 40 -1.76 3.64 -4.28
C ALA A 40 -3.19 4.15 -4.55
N VAL A 41 -4.15 3.64 -3.76
CA VAL A 41 -5.57 4.00 -3.88
C VAL A 41 -5.80 5.45 -3.48
N ARG A 42 -5.15 5.91 -2.39
CA ARG A 42 -5.21 7.31 -1.95
C ARG A 42 -4.76 8.27 -3.04
N ASP A 43 -3.60 8.03 -3.64
CA ASP A 43 -3.03 8.93 -4.64
C ASP A 43 -3.95 9.02 -5.87
N TYR A 44 -4.47 7.87 -6.32
CA TYR A 44 -5.46 7.82 -7.41
C TYR A 44 -6.72 8.64 -7.09
N LEU A 45 -7.28 8.49 -5.89
CA LEU A 45 -8.44 9.25 -5.42
C LEU A 45 -8.18 10.76 -5.35
N LEU A 46 -6.94 11.17 -5.14
CA LEU A 46 -6.51 12.57 -5.13
C LEU A 46 -6.13 13.10 -6.53
N GLY A 47 -6.26 12.30 -7.58
CA GLY A 47 -5.89 12.68 -8.94
C GLY A 47 -4.38 12.77 -9.16
N VAL A 48 -3.58 12.13 -8.31
CA VAL A 48 -2.12 12.07 -8.41
C VAL A 48 -1.71 10.68 -8.88
N ASN A 49 -0.81 10.59 -9.85
CA ASN A 49 -0.35 9.30 -10.37
C ASN A 49 0.33 8.48 -9.25
N PRO A 50 -0.16 7.28 -8.90
CA PRO A 50 0.46 6.45 -7.87
C PRO A 50 1.86 5.94 -8.30
N LYS A 51 2.77 5.76 -7.34
CA LYS A 51 4.19 5.41 -7.59
C LYS A 51 4.44 3.90 -7.51
N ASP A 52 3.99 3.32 -6.42
CA ASP A 52 4.09 1.93 -6.00
C ASP A 52 2.68 1.34 -5.80
N ILE A 53 2.59 0.01 -5.84
CA ILE A 53 1.34 -0.74 -5.66
C ILE A 53 1.54 -1.71 -4.50
N ASP A 54 0.79 -1.50 -3.42
CA ASP A 54 0.75 -2.41 -2.28
C ASP A 54 -0.45 -3.36 -2.44
N VAL A 55 -0.18 -4.65 -2.61
CA VAL A 55 -1.19 -5.70 -2.72
C VAL A 55 -1.20 -6.53 -1.44
N PHE A 56 -2.33 -6.55 -0.74
CA PHE A 56 -2.48 -7.31 0.49
C PHE A 56 -3.19 -8.63 0.22
N VAL A 57 -2.63 -9.70 0.76
CA VAL A 57 -3.06 -11.08 0.54
C VAL A 57 -3.03 -11.84 1.86
N ASN A 58 -4.05 -12.65 2.14
CA ASN A 58 -4.02 -13.53 3.29
C ASN A 58 -2.88 -14.55 3.11
N VAL A 59 -1.95 -14.61 4.08
CA VAL A 59 -0.72 -15.40 3.99
C VAL A 59 -0.98 -16.91 3.93
N ASP A 60 -2.05 -17.40 4.57
CA ASP A 60 -2.42 -18.83 4.52
C ASP A 60 -2.84 -19.26 3.11
N ARG A 61 -3.16 -18.29 2.25
CA ARG A 61 -3.52 -18.48 0.83
C ARG A 61 -2.43 -18.01 -0.13
N PHE A 62 -1.32 -17.51 0.39
CA PHE A 62 -0.29 -16.89 -0.43
C PHE A 62 0.76 -17.91 -0.88
N THR A 63 1.01 -17.94 -2.18
CA THR A 63 2.20 -18.57 -2.76
C THR A 63 2.99 -17.48 -3.47
N ASN A 64 4.26 -17.33 -3.13
CA ASN A 64 5.11 -16.31 -3.74
C ASN A 64 5.18 -16.54 -5.27
N PRO A 65 4.74 -15.59 -6.11
CA PRO A 65 4.82 -15.73 -7.55
C PRO A 65 6.28 -15.76 -8.03
N ALA A 66 6.54 -16.42 -9.16
CA ALA A 66 7.86 -16.41 -9.75
C ALA A 66 8.26 -14.98 -10.21
N GLY A 67 9.52 -14.61 -9.96
CA GLY A 67 10.07 -13.29 -10.26
C GLY A 67 9.75 -12.21 -9.21
N PHE A 68 9.13 -12.59 -8.09
CA PHE A 68 9.08 -11.75 -6.88
C PHE A 68 10.20 -12.16 -5.92
N GLU A 69 10.98 -11.17 -5.50
CA GLU A 69 12.06 -11.35 -4.54
C GLU A 69 11.48 -11.27 -3.12
N ALA A 70 11.71 -12.31 -2.33
CA ALA A 70 11.41 -12.24 -0.91
C ALA A 70 12.36 -11.23 -0.27
N LEU A 71 11.79 -10.13 0.21
CA LEU A 71 12.48 -9.23 1.11
C LEU A 71 12.45 -9.98 2.45
N GLY A 72 13.58 -10.61 2.82
CA GLY A 72 13.65 -11.51 3.97
C GLY A 72 12.93 -10.93 5.20
N SER A 73 12.46 -11.79 6.10
CA SER A 73 11.75 -11.38 7.32
C SER A 73 12.63 -10.63 8.34
N ASP A 74 13.77 -10.08 7.93
CA ASP A 74 14.30 -8.87 8.54
C ASP A 74 13.27 -7.79 8.22
N LYS A 75 12.18 -7.86 9.00
CA LYS A 75 11.06 -6.96 9.00
C LYS A 75 11.68 -5.57 8.90
N ASP A 76 11.58 -4.94 7.74
CA ASP A 76 11.94 -3.54 7.64
C ASP A 76 11.21 -2.86 8.81
N ALA A 77 11.83 -1.86 9.44
CA ALA A 77 11.14 -1.02 10.43
C ALA A 77 9.79 -0.49 9.91
N GLU A 78 9.58 -0.56 8.58
CA GLU A 78 8.33 -0.38 7.84
C GLU A 78 7.16 -1.24 8.37
N TYR A 79 7.40 -2.52 8.61
CA TYR A 79 6.38 -3.54 8.89
C TYR A 79 6.61 -4.26 10.23
N ASP A 80 7.76 -4.03 10.87
CA ASP A 80 8.14 -4.59 12.17
C ASP A 80 7.11 -4.33 13.29
N ALA A 81 6.46 -3.15 13.23
CA ALA A 81 5.42 -2.73 14.17
C ALA A 81 4.07 -3.45 13.97
N MET A 82 3.88 -4.17 12.86
CA MET A 82 2.64 -4.87 12.54
C MET A 82 2.87 -6.38 12.72
N ASN A 83 2.52 -6.91 13.89
CA ASN A 83 2.60 -8.36 14.17
C ASN A 83 1.78 -9.20 13.18
N GLU A 84 0.93 -8.55 12.39
CA GLU A 84 0.03 -9.15 11.42
C GLU A 84 0.60 -9.25 10.00
N ILE A 85 1.80 -8.71 9.73
CA ILE A 85 2.49 -8.89 8.45
C ILE A 85 3.46 -10.07 8.57
N ALA A 86 3.19 -11.11 7.79
CA ALA A 86 3.95 -12.35 7.80
C ALA A 86 5.05 -12.37 6.72
N LEU A 87 4.85 -11.67 5.60
CA LEU A 87 5.75 -11.72 4.46
C LEU A 87 5.61 -10.46 3.61
N VAL A 88 6.72 -9.99 3.05
CA VAL A 88 6.71 -9.00 1.96
C VAL A 88 7.57 -9.52 0.83
N THR A 89 7.04 -9.47 -0.39
CA THR A 89 7.78 -9.81 -1.60
C THR A 89 7.63 -8.68 -2.60
N ARG A 90 8.69 -8.38 -3.34
CA ARG A 90 8.73 -7.23 -4.25
C ARG A 90 9.02 -7.67 -5.67
N GLY A 91 8.32 -7.06 -6.61
CA GLY A 91 8.49 -7.26 -8.04
C GLY A 91 8.16 -6.00 -8.84
N VAL A 92 8.21 -6.12 -10.16
CA VAL A 92 7.85 -5.05 -11.09
C VAL A 92 6.79 -5.53 -12.09
N ILE A 93 5.59 -4.97 -12.06
CA ILE A 93 4.52 -5.30 -13.02
C ILE A 93 4.19 -4.05 -13.84
N ALA A 94 4.10 -4.19 -15.16
CA ALA A 94 3.77 -3.08 -16.08
C ALA A 94 4.64 -1.81 -15.88
N GLY A 95 5.87 -1.97 -15.38
CA GLY A 95 6.80 -0.86 -15.09
C GLY A 95 6.65 -0.22 -13.71
N TYR A 96 5.73 -0.68 -12.86
CA TYR A 96 5.54 -0.21 -11.50
C TYR A 96 6.11 -1.20 -10.49
N GLN A 97 6.69 -0.69 -9.40
CA GLN A 97 7.00 -1.51 -8.25
C GLN A 97 5.70 -2.03 -7.64
N VAL A 98 5.65 -3.35 -7.42
CA VAL A 98 4.53 -4.03 -6.75
C VAL A 98 5.08 -4.76 -5.54
N ASP A 99 4.52 -4.44 -4.38
CA ASP A 99 4.82 -5.08 -3.12
C ASP A 99 3.63 -5.99 -2.76
N LEU A 100 3.86 -7.30 -2.72
CA LEU A 100 2.88 -8.27 -2.22
C LEU A 100 3.12 -8.47 -0.73
N ILE A 101 2.11 -8.13 0.06
CA ILE A 101 2.16 -8.09 1.52
C ILE A 101 1.25 -9.20 2.05
N GLY A 102 1.87 -10.27 2.53
CA GLY A 102 1.19 -11.38 3.19
C GLY A 102 0.78 -11.01 4.60
N VAL A 103 -0.52 -10.98 4.87
CA VAL A 103 -1.10 -10.65 6.18
C VAL A 103 -1.77 -11.84 6.84
N THR A 104 -1.82 -11.87 8.17
CA THR A 104 -2.44 -12.96 8.96
C THR A 104 -3.93 -12.76 9.24
N PHE A 105 -4.54 -11.68 8.74
CA PHE A 105 -5.98 -11.44 8.89
C PHE A 105 -6.82 -12.43 8.09
N ALA A 106 -7.91 -12.92 8.67
CA ALA A 106 -8.86 -13.77 7.96
C ALA A 106 -9.53 -13.02 6.79
N ASP A 107 -9.84 -11.74 7.00
CA ASP A 107 -10.28 -10.80 5.97
C ASP A 107 -9.19 -9.74 5.75
N THR A 108 -8.70 -9.60 4.52
CA THR A 108 -7.64 -8.63 4.18
C THR A 108 -8.09 -7.19 4.37
N HIS A 109 -9.39 -6.91 4.37
CA HIS A 109 -9.94 -5.58 4.64
C HIS A 109 -9.61 -5.08 6.06
N ASP A 110 -9.49 -5.97 7.04
CA ASP A 110 -9.14 -5.61 8.42
C ASP A 110 -7.75 -4.93 8.50
N MET A 111 -6.87 -5.19 7.52
CA MET A 111 -5.57 -4.54 7.42
C MET A 111 -5.68 -3.03 7.21
N VAL A 112 -6.73 -2.56 6.53
CA VAL A 112 -6.94 -1.13 6.21
C VAL A 112 -7.07 -0.30 7.49
N GLU A 113 -7.68 -0.86 8.54
CA GLU A 113 -7.82 -0.19 9.84
C GLU A 113 -6.49 -0.03 10.58
N ARG A 114 -5.45 -0.76 10.16
CA ARG A 114 -4.11 -0.71 10.75
C ARG A 114 -3.16 0.25 10.03
N PHE A 115 -3.64 1.02 9.06
CA PHE A 115 -2.84 2.10 8.50
C PHE A 115 -2.68 3.26 9.47
N ASP A 116 -1.49 3.85 9.41
CA ASP A 116 -1.03 4.99 10.22
C ASP A 116 -1.91 6.22 10.00
N PHE A 117 -2.30 6.46 8.75
CA PHE A 117 -3.03 7.65 8.35
C PHE A 117 -4.46 7.37 7.92
N GLY A 118 -5.40 8.19 8.40
CA GLY A 118 -6.81 8.18 8.01
C GLY A 118 -6.97 8.24 6.50
N VAL A 119 -6.35 9.23 5.85
CA VAL A 119 -6.37 9.41 4.39
C VAL A 119 -5.91 8.19 3.57
N ALA A 120 -5.16 7.26 4.18
CA ALA A 120 -4.69 6.04 3.52
C ALA A 120 -5.65 4.85 3.72
N ARG A 121 -6.68 4.96 4.57
CA ARG A 121 -7.66 3.91 4.86
C ARG A 121 -8.66 3.74 3.73
N CYS A 122 -8.15 3.30 2.60
CA CYS A 122 -8.88 3.08 1.35
C CYS A 122 -8.28 1.86 0.64
N TRP A 123 -9.11 1.18 -0.14
CA TRP A 123 -8.71 -0.02 -0.86
C TRP A 123 -9.47 -0.20 -2.16
N TYR A 124 -9.00 -1.16 -2.95
CA TYR A 124 -9.56 -1.60 -4.21
C TYR A 124 -9.56 -3.13 -4.28
N ASP A 125 -10.72 -3.71 -4.57
CA ASP A 125 -10.96 -5.15 -4.70
C ASP A 125 -11.76 -5.51 -5.97
N GLY A 126 -11.78 -4.57 -6.92
CA GLY A 126 -12.71 -4.53 -8.06
C GLY A 126 -13.62 -3.30 -8.01
N GLU A 127 -13.84 -2.76 -6.82
CA GLU A 127 -14.44 -1.45 -6.61
C GLU A 127 -13.56 -0.59 -5.71
N ILE A 128 -13.73 0.74 -5.77
CA ILE A 128 -13.00 1.66 -4.90
C ILE A 128 -13.80 1.83 -3.61
N HIS A 129 -13.12 1.60 -2.49
CA HIS A 129 -13.69 1.72 -1.15
C HIS A 129 -12.88 2.67 -0.28
N ASP A 130 -13.56 3.23 0.71
CA ASP A 130 -13.03 4.27 1.57
C ASP A 130 -13.68 4.22 2.94
N THR A 131 -12.89 4.39 4.00
CA THR A 131 -13.48 4.56 5.33
C THR A 131 -13.98 5.99 5.53
N PRO A 132 -14.92 6.23 6.46
CA PRO A 132 -15.37 7.59 6.78
C PRO A 132 -14.23 8.54 7.16
N GLU A 133 -13.18 8.04 7.82
CA GLU A 133 -12.00 8.80 8.22
C GLU A 133 -11.21 9.26 6.99
N ALA A 134 -10.99 8.36 6.04
CA ALA A 134 -10.30 8.68 4.80
C ALA A 134 -11.08 9.70 3.95
N ALA A 135 -12.41 9.56 3.89
CA ALA A 135 -13.29 10.51 3.21
C ALA A 135 -13.21 11.90 3.86
N ALA A 136 -13.27 11.94 5.20
CA ALA A 136 -13.15 13.18 5.97
C ALA A 136 -11.79 13.85 5.77
N ASP A 137 -10.70 13.07 5.81
CA ASP A 137 -9.34 13.58 5.60
C ASP A 137 -9.17 14.19 4.20
N ARG A 138 -9.67 13.51 3.16
CA ARG A 138 -9.63 14.05 1.79
C ARG A 138 -10.46 15.30 1.64
N ALA A 139 -11.66 15.35 2.22
CA ALA A 139 -12.53 16.52 2.16
C ALA A 139 -11.93 17.75 2.85
N ASN A 140 -11.17 17.56 3.93
CA ASN A 140 -10.62 18.63 4.76
C ASN A 140 -9.15 18.97 4.49
N LYS A 141 -8.50 18.25 3.56
CA LYS A 141 -7.04 18.26 3.33
C LYS A 141 -6.26 18.01 4.62
N THR A 142 -6.68 17.02 5.38
CA THR A 142 -6.03 16.59 6.61
C THR A 142 -5.44 15.19 6.46
N VAL A 143 -4.45 14.90 7.30
CA VAL A 143 -3.89 13.56 7.49
C VAL A 143 -4.01 13.28 8.97
N THR A 144 -4.95 12.43 9.38
CA THR A 144 -5.17 12.08 10.78
C THR A 144 -4.31 10.88 11.15
N LEU A 145 -3.51 11.00 12.22
CA LEU A 145 -2.66 9.93 12.72
C LEU A 145 -3.44 9.06 13.72
N PHE A 146 -3.48 7.75 13.48
CA PHE A 146 -4.24 6.80 14.31
C PHE A 146 -3.37 5.90 15.19
N LEU A 147 -2.06 5.87 14.96
CA LEU A 147 -1.13 4.94 15.62
C LEU A 147 0.02 5.71 16.27
N ASP A 148 0.23 5.48 17.56
CA ASP A 148 1.20 6.17 18.43
C ASP A 148 2.53 5.42 18.60
N ASP A 149 2.59 4.17 18.18
CA ASP A 149 3.77 3.31 18.26
C ASP A 149 4.87 3.65 17.24
N ARG A 150 4.60 4.54 16.28
CA ARG A 150 5.48 4.84 15.13
C ARG A 150 5.52 6.32 14.73
N LEU A 151 5.27 7.24 15.66
CA LEU A 151 5.07 8.68 15.42
C LEU A 151 6.14 9.35 14.55
N GLU A 152 7.44 9.15 14.85
CA GLU A 152 8.54 9.79 14.10
C GLU A 152 8.52 9.37 12.62
N ARG A 153 8.30 8.08 12.38
CA ARG A 153 8.21 7.53 11.03
C ARG A 153 6.97 8.03 10.30
N SER A 154 5.82 8.05 10.97
CA SER A 154 4.59 8.62 10.40
C SER A 154 4.83 10.08 10.03
N ARG A 155 5.40 10.91 10.90
CA ARG A 155 5.72 12.32 10.58
C ARG A 155 6.62 12.46 9.36
N ALA A 156 7.62 11.59 9.21
CA ALA A 156 8.44 11.57 8.00
C ALA A 156 7.66 11.17 6.73
N ARG A 157 6.74 10.19 6.82
CA ARG A 157 5.82 9.83 5.74
C ARG A 157 4.90 11.00 5.37
N PHE A 158 4.36 11.70 6.38
CA PHE A 158 3.53 12.89 6.17
C PHE A 158 4.31 14.00 5.45
N ALA A 159 5.56 14.29 5.85
CA ALA A 159 6.36 15.32 5.19
C ALA A 159 6.52 15.05 3.68
N ARG A 160 6.85 13.81 3.30
CA ARG A 160 6.97 13.39 1.89
C ARG A 160 5.64 13.46 1.14
N PHE A 161 4.55 13.04 1.80
CA PHE A 161 3.20 13.14 1.24
C PHE A 161 2.82 14.60 0.99
N ASN A 162 2.97 15.46 1.99
CA ASN A 162 2.56 16.85 1.91
C ASN A 162 3.36 17.62 0.85
N GLU A 163 4.68 17.40 0.77
CA GLU A 163 5.52 17.95 -0.29
C GLU A 163 4.98 17.57 -1.69
N ARG A 164 4.66 16.29 -1.90
CA ARG A 164 4.09 15.82 -3.17
C ARG A 164 2.71 16.42 -3.47
N MET A 165 1.94 16.73 -2.43
CA MET A 165 0.62 17.34 -2.54
C MET A 165 0.64 18.89 -2.55
N GLY A 166 1.82 19.50 -2.69
CA GLY A 166 1.97 20.96 -2.80
C GLY A 166 2.03 21.71 -1.47
N GLY A 167 2.15 21.02 -0.34
CA GLY A 167 2.42 21.61 0.98
C GLY A 167 1.20 22.13 1.75
N ASP A 168 0.00 21.97 1.22
CA ASP A 168 -1.25 22.53 1.77
C ASP A 168 -2.05 21.55 2.65
N TRP A 169 -1.49 20.37 2.95
CA TRP A 169 -2.12 19.40 3.86
C TRP A 169 -1.70 19.63 5.31
N ARG A 170 -2.59 19.32 6.23
CA ARG A 170 -2.37 19.47 7.68
C ARG A 170 -2.35 18.11 8.36
N LEU A 171 -1.35 17.86 9.19
CA LEU A 171 -1.33 16.68 10.07
C LEU A 171 -2.21 16.95 11.29
N ILE A 172 -3.12 16.03 11.60
CA ILE A 172 -3.85 15.96 12.86
C ILE A 172 -3.18 14.88 13.70
N ASP A 173 -2.48 15.29 14.73
CA ASP A 173 -1.69 14.44 15.63
C ASP A 173 -2.17 14.66 17.07
N ASP A 174 -3.15 13.86 17.48
CA ASP A 174 -3.74 13.94 18.83
C ASP A 174 -2.85 13.33 19.92
N PHE A 175 -1.69 12.77 19.54
CA PHE A 175 -0.71 12.20 20.47
C PHE A 175 0.29 13.24 20.99
N GLN A 176 0.20 14.48 20.52
CA GLN A 176 0.99 15.59 21.06
C GLN A 176 0.43 16.04 22.41
N ILE A 177 1.12 15.66 23.51
CA ILE A 177 0.96 16.25 24.85
C ILE A 177 1.87 17.48 24.97
#